data_AF-A0A6N7PXF6-F1
#
_entry.id   AF-A0A6N7PXF6-F1
#
_cell.length_a   1.000
_cell.length_b   1.000
_cell.length_c   1.000
_cell.angle_alpha   90.00
_cell.angle_beta   90.00
_cell.angle_gamma   90.00
#
_symmetry.space_group_name_H-M   'P 1'
#
loop_
_entity.id
_entity.type
_entity.pdbx_description
1 polymer ?
#
loop_
_entity_poly.entity_id
_entity_poly.type
_entity_poly.pdbx_seq_one_letter_code
_entity_poly.pdbx_strand_id
1 'polypeptide(L)'
;MTGLPRHLGQAFRMAAGELGMASAARLFVHELSQLGGEALVDEACDALGREYPVFDFAAHRWLSGARDPRLDPMQDPGPVVRALGGIGRLLVVGLETDALDALVPALPGVEMGLCAEPFGVEPDMRRVLANYGGALAPVTLTELGRWAGKRSALLSFVYGTDGHTAHVVATWLRVAGPDVRAQFRSLVGWDVLGTPMRLYPRWLVETACDDFSEIVGPPHRPSASSAPPVSP
;
A
#
# COMPACT_ATOMS: atom_id res chain seq x y z
N MET A 1 33.23 -4.60 5.46
CA MET A 1 32.36 -5.44 6.32
C MET A 1 31.01 -4.76 6.33
N THR A 2 29.93 -5.49 6.04
CA THR A 2 28.59 -4.91 5.99
C THR A 2 28.17 -4.42 7.39
N GLY A 3 27.67 -3.19 7.51
CA GLY A 3 27.13 -2.64 8.75
C GLY A 3 25.75 -3.22 9.09
N LEU A 4 25.13 -3.92 8.14
CA LEU A 4 23.78 -4.45 8.28
C LEU A 4 23.68 -5.65 9.23
N PRO A 5 22.61 -5.73 10.04
CA PRO A 5 22.28 -6.94 10.79
C PRO A 5 22.08 -8.14 9.86
N ARG A 6 22.67 -9.29 10.21
CA ARG A 6 22.63 -10.52 9.38
C ARG A 6 21.22 -11.02 9.05
N HIS A 7 20.22 -10.69 9.87
CA HIS A 7 18.84 -11.15 9.73
C HIS A 7 17.87 -10.04 9.30
N LEU A 8 18.38 -8.91 8.79
CA LEU A 8 17.55 -7.76 8.45
C LEU A 8 16.45 -8.10 7.43
N GLY A 9 16.76 -8.86 6.38
CA GLY A 9 15.76 -9.28 5.39
C GLY A 9 14.66 -10.16 5.97
N GLN A 10 14.99 -11.06 6.90
CA GLN A 10 14.00 -11.89 7.59
C GLN A 10 13.13 -11.04 8.53
N ALA A 11 13.74 -10.11 9.28
CA ALA A 11 13.01 -9.18 10.13
C ALA A 11 12.06 -8.31 9.31
N PHE A 12 12.52 -7.81 8.15
CA PHE A 12 11.72 -7.04 7.23
C PHE A 12 10.50 -7.84 6.74
N ARG A 13 10.73 -9.07 6.27
CA ARG A 13 9.64 -9.95 5.79
C ARG A 13 8.59 -10.21 6.87
N MET A 14 9.01 -10.46 8.11
CA MET A 14 8.09 -10.65 9.24
C MET A 14 7.29 -9.37 9.53
N ALA A 15 7.95 -8.21 9.56
CA ALA A 15 7.29 -6.93 9.76
C ALA A 15 6.31 -6.60 8.63
N ALA A 16 6.70 -6.82 7.37
CA ALA A 16 5.84 -6.59 6.21
C ALA A 16 4.59 -7.49 6.21
N GLY A 17 4.70 -8.71 6.74
CA GLY A 17 3.54 -9.59 6.92
C GLY A 17 2.46 -8.98 7.82
N GLU A 18 2.84 -8.20 8.84
CA GLU A 18 1.89 -7.67 9.83
C GLU A 18 1.57 -6.18 9.69
N LEU A 19 2.47 -5.43 9.07
CA LEU A 19 2.31 -4.00 8.84
C LEU A 19 1.85 -3.69 7.42
N GLY A 20 2.10 -4.58 6.45
CA GLY A 20 2.10 -4.23 5.04
C GLY A 20 3.49 -3.83 4.55
N MET A 21 3.72 -3.98 3.25
CA MET A 21 5.03 -3.79 2.63
C MET A 21 5.48 -2.33 2.67
N ALA A 22 4.58 -1.37 2.42
CA ALA A 22 4.92 0.05 2.42
C ALA A 22 5.16 0.57 3.84
N SER A 23 4.30 0.18 4.78
CA SER A 23 4.41 0.53 6.20
C SER A 23 5.70 -0.03 6.81
N ALA A 24 6.01 -1.31 6.57
CA ALA A 24 7.27 -1.90 7.02
C ALA A 24 8.49 -1.27 6.35
N ALA A 25 8.43 -0.95 5.04
CA ALA A 25 9.52 -0.30 4.32
C ALA A 25 9.90 1.04 4.95
N ARG A 26 8.89 1.86 5.25
CA ARG A 26 9.11 3.16 5.91
C ARG A 26 9.67 3.01 7.32
N LEU A 27 9.11 2.10 8.11
CA LEU A 27 9.61 1.83 9.46
C LEU A 27 11.10 1.46 9.40
N PHE A 28 11.48 0.52 8.55
CA PHE A 28 12.88 0.07 8.47
C PHE A 28 13.80 1.16 7.96
N VAL A 29 13.40 1.94 6.95
CA VAL A 29 14.19 3.09 6.47
C VAL A 29 14.38 4.12 7.59
N HIS A 30 13.33 4.40 8.37
CA HIS A 30 13.42 5.29 9.52
C HIS A 30 14.41 4.76 10.56
N GLU A 31 14.27 3.52 11.01
CA GLU A 31 15.15 2.91 12.01
C GLU A 31 16.61 2.86 11.56
N LEU A 32 16.86 2.45 10.31
CA LEU A 32 18.22 2.43 9.75
C LEU A 32 18.82 3.84 9.67
N SER A 33 18.01 4.85 9.33
CA SER A 33 18.47 6.23 9.32
C SER A 33 18.88 6.73 10.71
N GLN A 34 18.19 6.30 11.77
CA GLN A 34 18.54 6.66 13.15
C GLN A 34 19.83 5.95 13.60
N LEU A 35 20.07 4.73 13.11
CA LEU A 35 21.22 3.92 13.52
C LEU A 35 22.52 4.27 12.78
N GLY A 36 22.44 4.59 11.49
CA GLY A 36 23.62 4.78 10.65
C GLY A 36 23.48 5.82 9.54
N GLY A 37 22.40 6.61 9.56
CA GLY A 37 22.17 7.67 8.59
C GLY A 37 22.06 7.17 7.15
N GLU A 38 22.45 8.04 6.21
CA GLU A 38 22.37 7.77 4.77
C GLU A 38 23.17 6.54 4.34
N ALA A 39 24.37 6.35 4.89
CA ALA A 39 25.23 5.23 4.51
C ALA A 39 24.58 3.87 4.81
N LEU A 40 23.89 3.74 5.94
CA LEU A 40 23.25 2.47 6.31
C LEU A 40 21.96 2.23 5.52
N VAL A 41 21.20 3.28 5.21
CA VAL A 41 20.02 3.18 4.35
C VAL A 41 20.41 2.80 2.93
N ASP A 42 21.48 3.39 2.38
CA ASP A 42 22.03 3.07 1.06
C ASP A 42 22.53 1.62 1.00
N GLU A 43 23.31 1.18 2.00
CA GLU A 43 23.77 -0.21 2.11
C GLU A 43 22.59 -1.20 2.16
N ALA A 44 21.55 -0.87 2.94
CA ALA A 44 20.34 -1.70 3.02
C ALA A 44 19.57 -1.74 1.69
N CYS A 45 19.49 -0.60 0.99
CA CYS A 45 18.84 -0.49 -0.32
C CYS A 45 19.51 -1.44 -1.32
N ASP A 46 20.84 -1.41 -1.40
CA ASP A 46 21.61 -2.29 -2.27
C ASP A 46 21.46 -3.77 -1.91
N ALA A 47 21.41 -4.09 -0.62
CA ALA A 47 21.33 -5.47 -0.14
C ALA A 47 19.93 -6.09 -0.31
N LEU A 48 18.86 -5.31 -0.08
CA LEU A 48 17.49 -5.83 0.04
C LEU A 48 16.58 -5.41 -1.11
N GLY A 49 16.87 -4.32 -1.81
CA GLY A 49 15.95 -3.68 -2.74
C GLY A 49 15.47 -4.56 -3.88
N ARG A 50 16.33 -5.45 -4.39
CA ARG A 50 15.96 -6.41 -5.45
C ARG A 50 14.94 -7.46 -4.99
N GLU A 51 15.02 -7.87 -3.73
CA GLU A 51 14.08 -8.83 -3.14
C GLU A 51 12.79 -8.12 -2.69
N TYR A 52 12.91 -6.89 -2.20
CA TYR A 52 11.82 -6.07 -1.68
C TYR A 52 11.75 -4.71 -2.41
N PRO A 53 11.13 -4.64 -3.60
CA PRO A 53 11.06 -3.41 -4.40
C PRO A 53 10.37 -2.22 -3.72
N VAL A 54 9.43 -2.48 -2.81
CA VAL A 54 8.80 -1.43 -2.00
C VAL A 54 9.78 -0.83 -0.98
N PHE A 55 10.70 -1.65 -0.46
CA PHE A 55 11.79 -1.17 0.40
C PHE A 55 12.79 -0.33 -0.41
N ASP A 56 13.20 -0.80 -1.60
CA ASP A 56 14.04 -0.03 -2.53
C ASP A 56 13.44 1.35 -2.79
N PHE A 57 12.15 1.39 -3.10
CA PHE A 57 11.42 2.62 -3.34
C PHE A 57 11.48 3.57 -2.13
N ALA A 58 11.14 3.08 -0.94
CA ALA A 58 11.14 3.89 0.28
C ALA A 58 12.54 4.42 0.61
N ALA A 59 13.57 3.57 0.51
CA ALA A 59 14.96 3.94 0.77
C ALA A 59 15.44 5.01 -0.23
N HIS A 60 15.22 4.82 -1.53
CA HIS A 60 15.60 5.80 -2.54
C HIS A 60 14.86 7.13 -2.38
N ARG A 61 13.56 7.09 -2.07
CA ARG A 61 12.78 8.30 -1.80
C ARG A 61 13.35 9.09 -0.62
N TRP A 62 13.70 8.41 0.47
CA TRP A 62 14.30 9.02 1.65
C TRP A 62 15.70 9.59 1.36
N LEU A 63 16.56 8.83 0.67
CA LEU A 63 17.89 9.26 0.24
C LEU A 63 17.82 10.50 -0.69
N SER A 64 16.76 10.61 -1.48
CA SER A 64 16.50 11.76 -2.37
C SER A 64 15.93 12.99 -1.65
N GLY A 65 15.82 12.97 -0.32
CA GLY A 65 15.46 14.13 0.50
C GLY A 65 14.00 14.21 0.93
N ALA A 66 13.15 13.24 0.56
CA ALA A 66 11.78 13.16 1.09
C ALA A 66 11.78 12.52 2.49
N ARG A 67 12.31 13.27 3.46
CA ARG A 67 12.58 12.81 4.85
C ARG A 67 11.45 13.12 5.84
N ASP A 68 10.49 13.97 5.47
CA ASP A 68 9.36 14.32 6.34
C ASP A 68 8.24 13.27 6.22
N PRO A 69 7.97 12.46 7.26
CA PRO A 69 6.91 11.47 7.25
C PRO A 69 5.51 12.07 7.09
N ARG A 70 5.32 13.36 7.43
CA ARG A 70 4.01 14.05 7.29
C ARG A 70 3.64 14.36 5.84
N LEU A 71 4.62 14.33 4.95
CA LEU A 71 4.41 14.49 3.52
C LEU A 71 4.20 13.13 2.83
N ASP A 72 4.00 12.07 3.62
CA ASP A 72 3.79 10.72 3.10
C ASP A 72 2.36 10.53 2.57
N PRO A 73 2.21 9.94 1.38
CA PRO A 73 0.92 9.60 0.76
C PRO A 73 -0.08 8.90 1.68
N MET A 74 0.39 8.10 2.63
CA MET A 74 -0.46 7.30 3.49
C MET A 74 -0.99 8.04 4.72
N GLN A 75 -0.42 9.21 5.06
CA GLN A 75 -0.84 9.98 6.23
C GLN A 75 -2.02 10.93 5.96
N ASP A 76 -2.36 11.20 4.68
CA ASP A 76 -3.54 11.99 4.32
C ASP A 76 -4.65 11.07 3.76
N PRO A 77 -5.64 10.66 4.58
CA PRO A 77 -6.77 9.87 4.10
C PRO A 77 -7.79 10.75 3.33
N GLY A 78 -7.61 12.06 3.23
CA GLY A 78 -8.57 12.99 2.64
C GLY A 78 -9.03 12.60 1.22
N PRO A 79 -8.13 12.30 0.28
CA PRO A 79 -8.50 11.84 -1.06
C PRO A 79 -9.36 10.56 -1.04
N VAL A 80 -8.96 9.55 -0.27
CA VAL A 80 -9.70 8.28 -0.19
C VAL A 80 -11.04 8.45 0.52
N VAL A 81 -11.13 9.27 1.57
CA VAL A 81 -12.39 9.59 2.26
C VAL A 81 -13.37 10.26 1.31
N ARG A 82 -12.90 11.16 0.43
CA ARG A 82 -13.75 11.78 -0.59
C ARG A 82 -14.25 10.76 -1.62
N ALA A 83 -13.38 9.90 -2.13
CA ALA A 83 -13.76 8.83 -3.07
C ALA A 83 -14.78 7.85 -2.45
N LEU A 84 -14.67 7.61 -1.15
CA LEU A 84 -15.59 6.77 -0.38
C LEU A 84 -16.86 7.49 0.10
N GLY A 85 -17.08 8.75 -0.29
CA GLY A 85 -18.22 9.54 0.18
C GLY A 85 -19.58 8.87 -0.02
N GLY A 86 -20.36 8.71 1.06
CA GLY A 86 -21.74 8.19 1.04
C GLY A 86 -21.89 6.67 1.22
N ILE A 87 -20.78 5.92 1.35
CA ILE A 87 -20.84 4.49 1.67
C ILE A 87 -21.37 4.25 3.09
N GLY A 88 -21.91 3.06 3.33
CA GLY A 88 -22.21 2.54 4.66
C GLY A 88 -21.30 1.38 5.07
N ARG A 89 -20.62 0.77 4.09
CA ARG A 89 -19.73 -0.37 4.30
C ARG A 89 -18.49 -0.27 3.43
N LEU A 90 -17.34 -0.60 3.98
CA LEU A 90 -16.06 -0.64 3.29
C LEU A 90 -15.40 -1.98 3.53
N LEU A 91 -14.97 -2.64 2.46
CA LEU A 91 -14.09 -3.78 2.56
C LEU A 91 -12.70 -3.40 2.02
N VAL A 92 -11.69 -3.49 2.88
CA VAL A 92 -10.29 -3.26 2.52
C VAL A 92 -9.65 -4.59 2.12
N VAL A 93 -8.95 -4.60 0.99
CA VAL A 93 -8.26 -5.76 0.40
C VAL A 93 -6.75 -5.48 0.38
N GLY A 94 -6.02 -6.24 1.19
CA GLY A 94 -4.60 -6.01 1.50
C GLY A 94 -4.41 -5.39 2.88
N LEU A 95 -3.15 -5.17 3.26
CA LEU A 95 -2.77 -4.68 4.58
C LEU A 95 -1.71 -3.60 4.44
N GLU A 96 -2.00 -2.43 5.01
CA GLU A 96 -1.05 -1.34 5.21
C GLU A 96 -1.47 -0.55 6.47
N THR A 97 -0.80 -0.79 7.58
CA THR A 97 -1.23 -0.31 8.91
C THR A 97 -1.20 1.20 9.00
N ASP A 98 -0.19 1.88 8.46
CA ASP A 98 -0.13 3.36 8.52
C ASP A 98 -1.35 4.00 7.84
N ALA A 99 -1.82 3.41 6.73
CA ALA A 99 -3.00 3.91 6.01
C ALA A 99 -4.30 3.54 6.74
N LEU A 100 -4.38 2.34 7.33
CA LEU A 100 -5.53 1.94 8.13
C LEU A 100 -5.67 2.80 9.40
N ASP A 101 -4.56 3.10 10.07
CA ASP A 101 -4.51 3.97 11.25
C ASP A 101 -5.01 5.38 10.93
N ALA A 102 -4.75 5.88 9.72
CA ALA A 102 -5.29 7.15 9.25
C ALA A 102 -6.77 7.04 8.80
N LEU A 103 -7.15 5.94 8.16
CA LEU A 103 -8.46 5.77 7.52
C LEU A 103 -9.59 5.45 8.50
N VAL A 104 -9.36 4.51 9.43
CA VAL A 104 -10.36 4.04 10.39
C VAL A 104 -10.99 5.20 11.19
N PRO A 105 -10.23 6.12 11.80
CA PRO A 105 -10.82 7.25 12.52
C PRO A 105 -11.49 8.27 11.59
N ALA A 106 -11.12 8.32 10.30
CA ALA A 106 -11.66 9.27 9.34
C ALA A 106 -13.02 8.88 8.74
N LEU A 107 -13.50 7.65 8.98
CA LEU A 107 -14.77 7.12 8.49
C LEU A 107 -15.71 6.68 9.63
N PRO A 108 -16.08 7.57 10.57
CA PRO A 108 -16.95 7.20 11.66
C PRO A 108 -18.33 6.75 11.13
N GLY A 109 -18.77 5.58 11.57
CA GLY A 109 -20.08 5.02 11.21
C GLY A 109 -20.12 4.20 9.91
N VAL A 110 -18.98 4.02 9.24
CA VAL A 110 -18.85 3.02 8.16
C VAL A 110 -18.49 1.68 8.78
N GLU A 111 -19.23 0.62 8.43
CA GLU A 111 -18.85 -0.74 8.79
C GLU A 111 -17.62 -1.15 7.96
N MET A 112 -16.50 -1.49 8.61
CA MET A 112 -15.25 -1.77 7.92
C MET A 112 -14.80 -3.23 8.12
N GLY A 113 -14.38 -3.84 7.02
CA GLY A 113 -13.84 -5.21 6.99
C GLY A 113 -12.44 -5.21 6.40
N LEU A 114 -11.62 -6.16 6.82
CA LEU A 114 -10.26 -6.36 6.33
C LEU A 114 -10.11 -7.77 5.77
N CYS A 115 -9.82 -7.85 4.47
CA CYS A 115 -9.44 -9.06 3.77
C CYS A 115 -7.95 -8.97 3.40
N ALA A 116 -7.11 -9.55 4.23
CA ALA A 116 -5.67 -9.66 3.98
C ALA A 116 -5.31 -11.14 3.83
N GLU A 117 -4.64 -11.49 2.72
CA GLU A 117 -3.99 -12.80 2.58
C GLU A 117 -2.48 -12.69 2.88
N PRO A 118 -1.82 -13.81 3.19
CA PRO A 118 -0.40 -13.86 3.50
C PRO A 118 0.49 -13.29 2.39
N PHE A 119 1.40 -12.39 2.76
CA PHE A 119 2.50 -11.93 1.91
C PHE A 119 3.77 -12.76 2.16
N GLY A 120 3.74 -14.05 1.77
CA GLY A 120 4.86 -14.97 1.98
C GLY A 120 5.12 -15.37 3.44
N VAL A 121 4.45 -14.71 4.39
CA VAL A 121 4.33 -15.06 5.81
C VAL A 121 2.87 -14.86 6.20
N GLU A 122 2.31 -15.82 6.94
CA GLU A 122 0.94 -15.74 7.47
C GLU A 122 0.90 -14.66 8.58
N PRO A 123 0.19 -13.54 8.39
CA PRO A 123 0.00 -12.57 9.47
C PRO A 123 -0.75 -13.20 10.64
N ASP A 124 -0.37 -12.87 11.87
CA ASP A 124 -1.28 -13.02 13.01
C ASP A 124 -2.36 -11.94 12.90
N MET A 125 -3.38 -12.22 12.08
CA MET A 125 -4.50 -11.30 11.84
C MET A 125 -5.25 -10.96 13.12
N ARG A 126 -5.27 -11.86 14.11
CA ARG A 126 -5.87 -11.58 15.41
C ARG A 126 -5.09 -10.46 16.12
N ARG A 127 -3.75 -10.47 16.05
CA ARG A 127 -2.91 -9.40 16.59
C ARG A 127 -3.11 -8.09 15.83
N VAL A 128 -3.10 -8.12 14.50
CA VAL A 128 -3.31 -6.92 13.66
C VAL A 128 -4.65 -6.27 13.98
N LEU A 129 -5.73 -7.05 14.03
CA LEU A 129 -7.09 -6.54 14.27
C LEU A 129 -7.30 -6.04 15.70
N ALA A 130 -6.57 -6.58 16.68
CA ALA A 130 -6.64 -6.12 18.07
C ALA A 130 -6.23 -4.64 18.22
N ASN A 131 -5.36 -4.12 17.35
CA ASN A 131 -4.94 -2.72 17.36
C ASN A 131 -6.09 -1.75 17.02
N TYR A 132 -7.15 -2.22 16.36
CA TYR A 132 -8.27 -1.38 15.92
C TYR A 132 -9.49 -1.46 16.86
N GLY A 133 -9.39 -2.14 18.00
CA GLY A 133 -10.45 -2.15 19.03
C GLY A 133 -11.82 -2.64 18.53
N GLY A 134 -11.85 -3.50 17.52
CA GLY A 134 -13.09 -3.99 16.90
C GLY A 134 -13.68 -3.09 15.80
N ALA A 135 -13.02 -2.00 15.43
CA ALA A 135 -13.43 -1.14 14.32
C ALA A 135 -13.28 -1.81 12.94
N LEU A 136 -12.43 -2.84 12.85
CA LEU A 136 -12.24 -3.67 11.66
C LEU A 136 -12.68 -5.12 11.94
N ALA A 137 -13.55 -5.66 11.09
CA ALA A 137 -13.92 -7.07 11.11
C ALA A 137 -12.96 -7.90 10.23
N PRO A 138 -12.56 -9.12 10.65
CA PRO A 138 -11.88 -10.05 9.75
C PRO A 138 -12.85 -10.50 8.65
N VAL A 139 -12.40 -10.52 7.41
CA VAL A 139 -13.20 -10.97 6.26
C VAL A 139 -12.39 -11.93 5.41
N THR A 140 -12.93 -13.12 5.19
CA THR A 140 -12.36 -14.11 4.29
C THR A 140 -12.86 -13.93 2.86
N LEU A 141 -12.16 -14.51 1.87
CA LEU A 141 -12.60 -14.47 0.46
C LEU A 141 -14.01 -15.06 0.26
N THR A 142 -14.43 -16.02 1.08
CA THR A 142 -15.77 -16.63 0.97
C THR A 142 -16.88 -15.71 1.51
N GLU A 143 -16.52 -14.69 2.29
CA GLU A 143 -17.46 -13.75 2.91
C GLU A 143 -17.61 -12.45 2.10
N LEU A 144 -16.79 -12.23 1.06
CA LEU A 144 -16.81 -11.03 0.21
C LEU A 144 -18.20 -10.65 -0.28
N GLY A 145 -18.97 -11.64 -0.75
CA GLY A 145 -20.32 -11.40 -1.28
C GLY A 145 -21.28 -10.82 -0.25
N ARG A 146 -21.06 -11.07 1.06
CA ARG A 146 -21.86 -10.48 2.13
C ARG A 146 -21.57 -9.00 2.33
N TRP A 147 -20.39 -8.54 1.92
CA TRP A 147 -19.96 -7.15 2.03
C TRP A 147 -20.42 -6.29 0.85
N ALA A 148 -20.79 -6.91 -0.28
CA ALA A 148 -21.25 -6.21 -1.47
C ALA A 148 -22.59 -5.47 -1.27
N GLY A 149 -22.85 -4.47 -2.11
CA GLY A 149 -24.09 -3.70 -2.10
C GLY A 149 -23.96 -2.28 -2.67
N LYS A 150 -25.11 -1.65 -2.88
CA LYS A 150 -25.23 -0.29 -3.47
C LYS A 150 -24.61 0.83 -2.63
N ARG A 151 -24.31 0.57 -1.35
CA ARG A 151 -23.62 1.49 -0.43
C ARG A 151 -22.30 0.90 0.08
N SER A 152 -21.77 -0.11 -0.62
CA SER A 152 -20.53 -0.78 -0.27
C SER A 152 -19.42 -0.38 -1.22
N ALA A 153 -18.21 -0.21 -0.71
CA ALA A 153 -17.00 -0.02 -1.51
C ALA A 153 -15.96 -1.10 -1.22
N LEU A 154 -15.13 -1.36 -2.22
CA LEU A 154 -13.87 -2.07 -2.08
C LEU A 154 -12.73 -1.04 -2.10
N LEU A 155 -11.74 -1.24 -1.25
CA LEU A 155 -10.50 -0.47 -1.25
C LEU A 155 -9.32 -1.43 -1.37
N SER A 156 -8.36 -1.14 -2.23
CA SER A 156 -7.07 -1.84 -2.24
C SER A 156 -5.91 -0.86 -2.26
N PHE A 157 -4.76 -1.29 -1.74
CA PHE A 157 -3.52 -0.51 -1.78
C PHE A 157 -2.82 -0.72 -3.11
N VAL A 158 -2.53 0.39 -3.79
CA VAL A 158 -1.81 0.46 -5.05
C VAL A 158 -0.37 0.88 -4.75
N TYR A 159 0.59 0.06 -5.16
CA TYR A 159 2.01 0.30 -4.96
C TYR A 159 2.59 1.00 -6.19
N GLY A 160 2.10 2.21 -6.46
CA GLY A 160 2.47 2.98 -7.64
C GLY A 160 1.71 2.57 -8.91
N THR A 161 1.47 3.58 -9.74
CA THR A 161 0.84 3.48 -11.06
C THR A 161 1.54 4.40 -12.05
N ASP A 162 1.59 4.02 -13.33
CA ASP A 162 2.02 4.88 -14.44
C ASP A 162 0.86 5.59 -15.17
N GLY A 163 -0.37 5.41 -14.66
CA GLY A 163 -1.61 5.90 -15.26
C GLY A 163 -2.33 4.88 -16.15
N HIS A 164 -1.65 3.80 -16.54
CA HIS A 164 -2.24 2.70 -17.30
C HIS A 164 -2.26 1.41 -16.47
N THR A 165 -1.15 1.11 -15.80
CA THR A 165 -0.95 -0.08 -14.98
C THR A 165 -0.81 0.31 -13.52
N ALA A 166 -1.53 -0.41 -12.65
CA ALA A 166 -1.40 -0.32 -11.20
C ALA A 166 -0.80 -1.63 -10.66
N HIS A 167 0.07 -1.52 -9.65
CA HIS A 167 0.61 -2.69 -8.95
C HIS A 167 -0.13 -2.89 -7.64
N VAL A 168 -0.72 -4.06 -7.44
CA VAL A 168 -1.56 -4.37 -6.28
C VAL A 168 -1.21 -5.72 -5.67
N VAL A 169 -1.80 -6.01 -4.52
CA VAL A 169 -1.70 -7.32 -3.88
C VAL A 169 -2.40 -8.40 -4.71
N ALA A 170 -1.88 -9.63 -4.74
CA ALA A 170 -2.45 -10.72 -5.54
C ALA A 170 -3.92 -11.02 -5.20
N THR A 171 -4.33 -10.79 -3.95
CA THR A 171 -5.72 -10.93 -3.49
C THR A 171 -6.68 -10.09 -4.33
N TRP A 172 -6.25 -8.93 -4.84
CA TRP A 172 -7.07 -8.07 -5.69
C TRP A 172 -7.64 -8.82 -6.91
N LEU A 173 -6.83 -9.64 -7.59
CA LEU A 173 -7.28 -10.38 -8.78
C LEU A 173 -8.37 -11.41 -8.46
N ARG A 174 -8.46 -11.86 -7.20
CA ARG A 174 -9.52 -12.76 -6.74
C ARG A 174 -10.80 -12.01 -6.38
N VAL A 175 -10.69 -10.73 -6.02
CA VAL A 175 -11.82 -9.91 -5.55
C VAL A 175 -12.38 -9.00 -6.64
N ALA A 176 -11.58 -8.47 -7.55
CA ALA A 176 -11.99 -7.45 -8.53
C ALA A 176 -12.36 -8.00 -9.92
N GLY A 177 -12.95 -9.20 -9.96
CA GLY A 177 -13.49 -9.79 -11.19
C GLY A 177 -14.67 -8.99 -11.75
N PRO A 178 -15.03 -9.18 -13.04
CA PRO A 178 -16.13 -8.46 -13.70
C PRO A 178 -17.45 -8.50 -12.92
N ASP A 179 -17.77 -9.64 -12.32
CA ASP A 179 -19.00 -9.83 -11.54
C ASP A 179 -19.03 -9.02 -10.25
N VAL A 180 -17.87 -8.77 -9.63
CA VAL A 180 -17.76 -8.02 -8.38
C VAL A 180 -17.87 -6.52 -8.61
N ARG A 181 -17.38 -6.02 -9.76
CA ARG A 181 -17.54 -4.61 -10.15
C ARG A 181 -19.01 -4.19 -10.22
N ALA A 182 -19.90 -5.11 -10.59
CA ALA A 182 -21.33 -4.85 -10.63
C ALA A 182 -22.00 -4.87 -9.25
N GLN A 183 -21.36 -5.46 -8.23
CA GLN A 183 -21.95 -5.69 -6.91
C GLN A 183 -21.56 -4.61 -5.87
N PHE A 184 -20.38 -4.00 -6.03
CA PHE A 184 -19.94 -2.87 -5.21
C PHE A 184 -20.23 -1.55 -5.92
N ARG A 185 -20.51 -0.50 -5.16
CA ARG A 185 -20.72 0.84 -5.70
C ARG A 185 -19.45 1.40 -6.33
N SER A 186 -18.31 1.17 -5.68
CA SER A 186 -17.03 1.72 -6.09
C SER A 186 -15.88 0.81 -5.68
N LEU A 187 -14.90 0.69 -6.57
CA LEU A 187 -13.64 0.01 -6.36
C LEU A 187 -12.56 1.10 -6.33
N VAL A 188 -11.99 1.36 -5.16
CA VAL A 188 -11.03 2.46 -4.96
C VAL A 188 -9.63 1.86 -4.80
N GLY A 189 -8.67 2.40 -5.54
CA GLY A 189 -7.24 2.15 -5.31
C GLY A 189 -6.64 3.30 -4.53
N TRP A 190 -5.90 3.03 -3.45
CA TRP A 190 -5.11 4.05 -2.76
C TRP A 190 -3.64 3.87 -3.12
N ASP A 191 -3.10 4.77 -3.95
CA ASP A 191 -1.68 4.80 -4.29
C ASP A 191 -0.84 5.21 -3.09
N VAL A 192 -0.27 4.20 -2.45
CA VAL A 192 0.54 4.32 -1.24
C VAL A 192 1.98 4.76 -1.53
N LEU A 193 2.43 4.71 -2.79
CA LEU A 193 3.77 5.14 -3.19
C LEU A 193 3.75 6.49 -3.91
N GLY A 194 2.66 6.78 -4.63
CA GLY A 194 2.41 8.03 -5.35
C GLY A 194 3.25 8.21 -6.62
N THR A 195 4.08 7.23 -6.98
CA THR A 195 4.87 7.18 -8.22
C THR A 195 5.18 5.72 -8.56
N PRO A 196 5.43 5.38 -9.83
CA PRO A 196 5.84 4.03 -10.22
C PRO A 196 7.13 3.57 -9.50
N MET A 197 7.21 2.28 -9.18
CA MET A 197 8.44 1.66 -8.71
C MET A 197 9.48 1.56 -9.83
N ARG A 198 10.77 1.64 -9.47
CA ARG A 198 11.89 1.48 -10.40
C ARG A 198 12.19 0.01 -10.71
N LEU A 199 11.93 -0.86 -9.74
CA LEU A 199 12.16 -2.29 -9.84
C LEU A 199 10.84 -3.03 -9.98
N TYR A 200 10.83 -4.06 -10.82
CA TYR A 200 9.64 -4.88 -11.02
C TYR A 200 9.25 -5.62 -9.73
N PRO A 201 8.00 -5.48 -9.26
CA PRO A 201 7.60 -6.04 -7.97
C PRO A 201 7.24 -7.52 -8.08
N ARG A 202 8.18 -8.40 -7.70
CA ARG A 202 7.97 -9.87 -7.76
C ARG A 202 6.82 -10.40 -6.89
N TRP A 203 6.34 -9.61 -5.94
CA TRP A 203 5.30 -9.98 -4.96
C TRP A 203 3.96 -9.29 -5.23
N LEU A 204 3.92 -8.39 -6.19
CA LEU A 204 2.71 -7.68 -6.59
C LEU A 204 2.30 -8.15 -7.98
N VAL A 205 1.06 -7.84 -8.33
CA VAL A 205 0.50 -8.16 -9.62
C VAL A 205 0.10 -6.86 -10.33
N GLU A 206 0.27 -6.86 -11.64
CA GLU A 206 -0.19 -5.79 -12.50
C GLU A 206 -1.69 -5.94 -12.77
N THR A 207 -2.41 -4.82 -12.73
CA THR A 207 -3.83 -4.72 -13.10
C THR A 207 -4.02 -3.41 -13.87
N ALA A 208 -5.07 -3.33 -14.69
CA ALA A 208 -5.37 -2.09 -15.41
C ALA A 208 -5.90 -1.04 -14.42
N CYS A 209 -5.55 0.23 -14.61
CA CYS A 209 -6.15 1.31 -13.82
C CYS A 209 -7.67 1.39 -13.99
N ASP A 210 -8.17 0.98 -15.16
CA ASP A 210 -9.61 0.87 -15.48
C ASP A 210 -10.34 -0.24 -14.67
N ASP A 211 -9.60 -1.05 -13.92
CA ASP A 211 -10.18 -2.00 -12.97
C ASP A 211 -10.70 -1.33 -11.70
N PHE A 212 -10.32 -0.07 -11.48
CA PHE A 212 -10.78 0.77 -10.39
C PHE A 212 -11.81 1.79 -10.89
N SER A 213 -12.75 2.13 -10.03
CA SER A 213 -13.60 3.31 -10.23
C SER A 213 -12.79 4.59 -10.11
N GLU A 214 -11.79 4.60 -9.22
CA GLU A 214 -10.87 5.71 -9.02
C GLU A 214 -9.59 5.18 -8.34
N ILE A 215 -8.42 5.69 -8.75
CA ILE A 215 -7.17 5.56 -7.98
C ILE A 215 -6.85 6.93 -7.41
N VAL A 216 -6.75 7.00 -6.09
CA VAL A 216 -6.43 8.21 -5.33
C VAL A 216 -5.03 8.11 -4.73
N GLY A 217 -4.36 9.24 -4.61
CA GLY A 217 -3.03 9.31 -4.02
C GLY A 217 -2.51 10.75 -4.03
N PRO A 218 -1.23 10.95 -3.73
CA PRO A 218 -0.58 12.24 -3.93
C PRO A 218 -0.69 12.63 -5.40
N PRO A 219 -0.73 13.93 -5.71
CA PRO A 219 -0.68 14.37 -7.10
C PRO A 219 0.58 13.82 -7.77
N HIS A 220 0.39 13.06 -8.86
CA HIS A 220 1.47 12.52 -9.68
C HIS A 220 2.34 13.69 -10.15
N ARG A 221 3.59 13.74 -9.68
CA ARG A 221 4.57 14.62 -10.31
C ARG A 221 5.03 13.91 -11.57
N PRO A 222 4.83 14.47 -12.78
CA PRO A 222 5.36 13.85 -13.98
C PRO A 222 6.86 13.66 -13.81
N SER A 223 7.35 12.47 -14.18
CA SER A 223 8.78 12.21 -14.23
C SER A 223 9.42 13.24 -15.17
N ALA A 224 10.58 13.77 -14.82
CA ALA A 224 11.31 14.77 -15.61
C ALA A 224 11.89 14.21 -16.92
N SER A 225 11.22 13.26 -17.57
CA SER A 225 11.67 12.54 -18.77
C SER A 225 10.69 12.66 -19.95
N SER A 226 9.97 13.78 -20.04
CA SER A 226 9.22 14.16 -21.24
C SER A 226 9.45 15.63 -21.60
N ALA A 227 10.70 16.08 -21.57
CA ALA A 227 11.07 17.24 -22.36
C ALA A 227 11.08 16.80 -23.84
N PRO A 228 10.27 17.40 -24.73
CA PRO A 228 10.38 17.12 -26.15
C PRO A 228 11.78 17.54 -26.63
N PRO A 229 12.35 16.85 -27.63
CA PRO A 229 13.65 17.24 -28.17
C PRO A 229 13.54 18.67 -28.68
N VAL A 230 14.39 19.54 -28.15
CA VAL A 230 14.63 20.85 -28.73
C VAL A 230 15.33 20.60 -30.06
N SER A 231 14.56 20.65 -31.14
CA SER A 231 15.11 20.65 -32.49
C SER A 231 15.89 21.95 -32.73
N PRO A 232 17.04 21.87 -33.43
CA PRO A 232 17.94 23.00 -33.68
C PRO A 232 17.35 24.05 -34.62
#